data_AF-A0A535HIH7-F1
#
_entry.id   AF-A0A535HIH7-F1
#
_cell.length_a   1.000
_cell.length_b   1.000
_cell.length_c   1.000
_cell.angle_alpha   90.00
_cell.angle_beta   90.00
_cell.angle_gamma   90.00
#
_symmetry.space_group_name_H-M   'P 1'
#
loop_
_entity.id
_entity.type
_entity.pdbx_description
1 polymer ?
#
loop_
_entity_poly.entity_id
_entity_poly.type
_entity_poly.pdbx_seq_one_letter_code
_entity_poly.pdbx_strand_id
1 'polypeptide(L)'
;MRTHFSTMPTRKCRPALFPAVIVAALFLFQLAASAAPPLQETGHYDNTVLLRGATRACGFPVYGRFQGDFRSTVFLDRDGNIVREVDTFPTATVTVWAPSTGKSYTSASPAVLHTTYTNGAAIGSTAIATLTGLLEKIDGVDMDGGRFVFEAVVDGYDAAGVPHITFVQEISSVGPDLDAFIGIQRCAAVR
;
A
#
# COMPACT_ATOMS: atom_id res chain seq x y z
N MET A 1 -26.87 16.13 -96.92
CA MET A 1 -26.39 17.31 -96.18
C MET A 1 -26.22 16.88 -94.73
N ARG A 2 -24.99 17.00 -94.20
CA ARG A 2 -24.50 16.29 -92.99
C ARG A 2 -25.19 16.75 -91.71
N THR A 3 -25.73 15.80 -90.95
CA THR A 3 -26.12 15.94 -89.54
C THR A 3 -24.90 15.70 -88.65
N HIS A 4 -24.52 16.70 -87.87
CA HIS A 4 -23.46 16.62 -86.87
C HIS A 4 -23.99 15.96 -85.58
N PHE A 5 -23.51 14.77 -85.27
CA PHE A 5 -23.69 14.13 -83.96
C PHE A 5 -22.57 14.61 -83.02
N SER A 6 -22.95 15.28 -81.92
CA SER A 6 -22.03 15.64 -80.83
C SER A 6 -21.83 14.45 -79.89
N THR A 7 -20.57 14.11 -79.64
CA THR A 7 -20.11 13.14 -78.65
C THR A 7 -20.16 13.73 -77.24
N MET A 8 -20.84 13.06 -76.30
CA MET A 8 -20.76 13.36 -74.86
C MET A 8 -19.57 12.61 -74.21
N PRO A 9 -18.70 13.29 -73.45
CA PRO A 9 -17.68 12.61 -72.66
C PRO A 9 -18.26 12.16 -71.30
N THR A 10 -18.17 10.87 -71.02
CA THR A 10 -18.47 10.26 -69.72
C THR A 10 -17.36 10.57 -68.71
N ARG A 11 -17.67 11.41 -67.71
CA ARG A 11 -16.77 11.65 -66.56
C ARG A 11 -16.72 10.39 -65.68
N LYS A 12 -15.59 9.70 -65.69
CA LYS A 12 -15.24 8.69 -64.68
C LYS A 12 -14.86 9.41 -63.38
N CYS A 13 -15.80 9.57 -62.45
CA CYS A 13 -15.49 9.90 -61.06
C CYS A 13 -14.69 8.73 -60.46
N ARG A 14 -13.38 8.92 -60.23
CA ARG A 14 -12.54 8.00 -59.46
C ARG A 14 -12.73 8.29 -57.96
N PRO A 15 -13.35 7.40 -57.16
CA PRO A 15 -13.42 7.58 -55.72
C PRO A 15 -12.14 7.00 -55.12
N ALA A 16 -11.05 7.77 -55.15
CA ALA A 16 -9.74 7.31 -54.64
C ALA A 16 -9.20 8.21 -53.52
N LEU A 17 -10.07 8.94 -52.80
CA LEU A 17 -9.67 9.91 -51.77
C LEU A 17 -10.17 9.58 -50.35
N PHE A 18 -10.98 8.54 -50.17
CA PHE A 18 -11.52 8.18 -48.83
C PHE A 18 -10.64 7.31 -47.93
N PRO A 19 -9.79 6.38 -48.42
CA PRO A 19 -9.03 5.51 -47.49
C PRO A 19 -7.80 6.20 -46.88
N ALA A 20 -7.23 7.22 -47.54
CA ALA A 20 -6.02 7.90 -47.06
C ALA A 20 -6.26 8.77 -45.82
N VAL A 21 -7.44 9.39 -45.70
CA VAL A 21 -7.80 10.25 -44.55
C VAL A 21 -8.03 9.42 -43.28
N ILE A 22 -8.61 8.22 -43.41
CA ILE A 22 -8.87 7.32 -42.27
C ILE A 22 -7.56 6.76 -41.70
N VAL A 23 -6.60 6.40 -42.56
CA VAL A 23 -5.29 5.91 -42.12
C VAL A 23 -4.48 7.01 -41.42
N ALA A 24 -4.53 8.25 -41.92
CA ALA A 24 -3.88 9.39 -41.26
C ALA A 24 -4.52 9.74 -39.89
N ALA A 25 -5.85 9.59 -39.76
CA ALA A 25 -6.55 9.81 -38.50
C ALA A 25 -6.20 8.75 -37.43
N LEU A 26 -5.95 7.49 -37.82
CA LEU A 26 -5.58 6.42 -36.88
C LEU A 26 -4.17 6.60 -36.27
N PHE A 27 -3.25 7.27 -36.97
CA PHE A 27 -1.92 7.58 -36.42
C PHE A 27 -1.92 8.74 -35.40
N LEU A 28 -2.90 9.66 -35.47
CA LEU A 28 -3.02 10.76 -34.51
C LEU A 28 -3.53 10.32 -33.13
N PHE A 29 -4.15 9.15 -33.02
CA PHE A 29 -4.63 8.58 -31.75
C PHE A 29 -3.60 7.67 -31.06
N GLN A 30 -2.39 7.51 -31.60
CA GLN A 30 -1.29 6.80 -30.93
C GLN A 30 -0.56 7.67 -29.90
N LEU A 31 -1.26 8.59 -29.24
CA LEU A 31 -0.77 9.16 -27.98
C LEU A 31 -0.60 8.00 -27.01
N ALA A 32 0.64 7.53 -26.88
CA ALA A 32 0.99 6.47 -25.96
C ALA A 32 0.45 6.86 -24.59
N ALA A 33 -0.54 6.11 -24.10
CA ALA A 33 -0.97 6.21 -22.72
C ALA A 33 0.19 5.70 -21.86
N SER A 34 1.15 6.58 -21.56
CA SER A 34 2.21 6.33 -20.60
C SER A 34 1.62 6.60 -19.23
N ALA A 35 1.28 5.53 -18.51
CA ALA A 35 1.05 5.65 -17.07
C ALA A 35 2.40 5.98 -16.42
N ALA A 36 2.46 7.03 -15.60
CA ALA A 36 3.62 7.28 -14.78
C ALA A 36 3.89 6.04 -13.91
N PRO A 37 5.16 5.62 -13.75
CA PRO A 37 5.47 4.54 -12.82
C PRO A 37 4.99 4.92 -11.41
N PRO A 38 4.57 3.94 -10.59
CA PRO A 38 4.21 4.22 -9.20
C PRO A 38 5.41 4.81 -8.47
N LEU A 39 5.14 5.74 -7.55
CA LEU A 39 6.17 6.22 -6.62
C LEU A 39 6.61 5.03 -5.77
N GLN A 40 7.92 4.80 -5.69
CA GLN A 40 8.52 3.76 -4.88
C GLN A 40 9.56 4.39 -3.96
N GLU A 41 9.47 4.04 -2.69
CA GLU A 41 10.44 4.45 -1.67
C GLU A 41 10.90 3.23 -0.88
N THR A 42 12.15 3.24 -0.46
CA THR A 42 12.71 2.21 0.40
C THR A 42 13.46 2.87 1.53
N GLY A 43 13.32 2.33 2.73
CA GLY A 43 14.04 2.86 3.88
C GLY A 43 14.24 1.83 4.97
N HIS A 44 14.76 2.32 6.08
CA HIS A 44 15.00 1.55 7.28
C HIS A 44 14.31 2.24 8.46
N TYR A 45 13.70 1.46 9.33
CA TYR A 45 13.14 1.96 10.57
C TYR A 45 13.74 1.21 11.76
N ASP A 46 13.89 1.92 12.88
CA ASP A 46 14.33 1.37 14.16
C ASP A 46 13.68 2.19 15.28
N ASN A 47 12.53 1.71 15.73
CA ASN A 47 11.67 2.41 16.66
C ASN A 47 11.55 1.63 17.96
N THR A 48 11.82 2.31 19.07
CA THR A 48 11.56 1.79 20.42
C THR A 48 10.31 2.45 20.98
N VAL A 49 9.36 1.63 21.43
CA VAL A 49 8.09 2.11 22.00
C VAL A 49 7.77 1.38 23.30
N LEU A 50 7.09 2.09 24.21
CA LEU A 50 6.46 1.47 25.36
C LEU A 50 5.22 0.71 24.89
N LEU A 51 5.19 -0.61 25.10
CA LEU A 51 4.03 -1.43 24.78
C LEU A 51 2.98 -1.22 25.87
N ARG A 52 2.12 -0.20 25.72
CA ARG A 52 1.17 0.22 26.77
C ARG A 52 0.20 -0.88 27.19
N GLY A 53 -0.29 -1.68 26.24
CA GLY A 53 -1.16 -2.82 26.52
C GLY A 53 -0.46 -3.87 27.38
N ALA A 54 0.72 -4.33 26.95
CA ALA A 54 1.55 -5.27 27.68
C ALA A 54 1.96 -4.73 29.07
N THR A 55 2.41 -3.48 29.13
CA THR A 55 2.79 -2.82 30.39
C THR A 55 1.65 -2.82 31.40
N ARG A 56 0.42 -2.53 30.94
CA ARG A 56 -0.78 -2.58 31.78
C ARG A 56 -1.10 -4.01 32.22
N ALA A 57 -0.99 -4.99 31.33
CA ALA A 57 -1.28 -6.39 31.63
C ALA A 57 -0.26 -7.02 32.59
N CYS A 58 1.03 -6.74 32.41
CA CYS A 58 2.11 -7.35 33.17
C CYS A 58 2.37 -6.66 34.53
N GLY A 59 1.95 -5.41 34.68
CA GLY A 59 2.19 -4.61 35.89
C GLY A 59 3.60 -4.04 36.01
N PHE A 60 4.42 -4.12 34.95
CA PHE A 60 5.74 -3.52 34.86
C PHE A 60 6.01 -3.03 33.42
N PRO A 61 6.93 -2.08 33.19
CA PRO A 61 7.22 -1.57 31.85
C PRO A 61 7.75 -2.65 30.92
N VAL A 62 7.04 -2.84 29.80
CA VAL A 62 7.46 -3.71 28.69
C VAL A 62 7.66 -2.84 27.46
N TYR A 63 8.80 -2.99 26.82
CA TYR A 63 9.18 -2.24 25.63
C TYR A 63 9.26 -3.16 24.43
N GLY A 64 9.01 -2.58 23.26
CA GLY A 64 9.16 -3.21 21.96
C GLY A 64 10.09 -2.37 21.09
N ARG A 65 11.01 -3.03 20.40
CA ARG A 65 11.89 -2.44 19.40
C ARG A 65 11.54 -3.09 18.08
N PHE A 66 11.01 -2.30 17.17
CA PHE A 66 10.59 -2.69 15.85
C PHE A 66 11.63 -2.15 14.88
N GLN A 67 12.28 -3.04 14.13
CA GLN A 67 13.31 -2.64 13.19
C GLN A 67 13.29 -3.48 11.93
N GLY A 68 13.68 -2.88 10.82
CA GLY A 68 13.79 -3.56 9.53
C GLY A 68 13.75 -2.59 8.37
N ASP A 69 13.79 -3.15 7.18
CA ASP A 69 13.66 -2.40 5.94
C ASP A 69 12.21 -2.39 5.50
N PHE A 70 11.79 -1.28 4.92
CA PHE A 70 10.50 -1.15 4.29
C PHE A 70 10.66 -0.80 2.80
N ARG A 71 9.64 -1.16 2.03
CA ARG A 71 9.45 -0.69 0.67
C ARG A 71 8.00 -0.28 0.49
N SER A 72 7.81 0.99 0.19
CA SER A 72 6.52 1.61 -0.11
C SER A 72 6.33 1.70 -1.61
N THR A 73 5.11 1.41 -2.08
CA THR A 73 4.70 1.60 -3.47
C THR A 73 3.36 2.32 -3.50
N VAL A 74 3.37 3.57 -3.96
CA VAL A 74 2.19 4.43 -4.02
C VAL A 74 1.61 4.43 -5.44
N PHE A 75 0.31 4.21 -5.52
CA PHE A 75 -0.44 4.11 -6.76
C PHE A 75 -1.32 5.35 -6.94
N LEU A 76 -1.19 5.97 -8.11
CA LEU A 76 -1.93 7.15 -8.51
C LEU A 76 -3.08 6.79 -9.46
N ASP A 77 -4.15 7.56 -9.43
CA ASP A 77 -5.20 7.53 -10.47
C ASP A 77 -4.79 8.34 -11.72
N ARG A 78 -5.73 8.51 -12.67
CA ARG A 78 -5.47 9.27 -13.92
C ARG A 78 -5.29 10.76 -13.71
N ASP A 79 -5.82 11.31 -12.62
CA ASP A 79 -5.73 12.72 -12.27
C ASP A 79 -4.49 12.98 -11.40
N GLY A 80 -3.72 11.94 -11.07
CA GLY A 80 -2.51 12.01 -10.26
C GLY A 80 -2.77 11.95 -8.75
N ASN A 81 -3.98 11.61 -8.32
CA ASN A 81 -4.29 11.48 -6.90
C ASN A 81 -3.84 10.12 -6.36
N ILE A 82 -3.31 10.11 -5.14
CA ILE A 82 -2.98 8.88 -4.43
C ILE A 82 -4.27 8.15 -4.05
N VAL A 83 -4.41 6.90 -4.51
CA VAL A 83 -5.58 6.05 -4.25
C VAL A 83 -5.25 4.80 -3.44
N ARG A 84 -4.00 4.34 -3.50
CA ARG A 84 -3.56 3.13 -2.81
C ARG A 84 -2.07 3.18 -2.53
N GLU A 85 -1.67 2.53 -1.45
CA GLU A 85 -0.27 2.29 -1.09
C GLU A 85 -0.10 0.82 -0.66
N VAL A 86 1.09 0.28 -0.94
CA VAL A 86 1.50 -1.03 -0.46
C VAL A 86 2.89 -0.92 0.15
N ASP A 87 2.98 -1.19 1.44
CA ASP A 87 4.24 -1.25 2.17
C ASP A 87 4.58 -2.70 2.46
N THR A 88 5.83 -3.06 2.22
CA THR A 88 6.36 -4.38 2.56
C THR A 88 7.48 -4.25 3.55
N PHE A 89 7.50 -5.14 4.55
CA PHE A 89 8.47 -5.13 5.64
C PHE A 89 9.19 -6.48 5.72
N PRO A 90 9.97 -6.87 4.71
CA PRO A 90 10.48 -8.23 4.58
C PRO A 90 11.50 -8.64 5.66
N THR A 91 12.25 -7.67 6.19
CA THR A 91 13.31 -7.89 7.19
C THR A 91 12.90 -7.43 8.59
N ALA A 92 11.62 -7.11 8.79
CA ALA A 92 11.08 -6.65 10.06
C ALA A 92 11.31 -7.68 11.17
N THR A 93 11.75 -7.18 12.31
CA THR A 93 11.87 -7.92 13.57
C THR A 93 11.27 -7.10 14.70
N VAL A 94 10.78 -7.81 15.71
CA VAL A 94 10.35 -7.22 16.99
C VAL A 94 11.19 -7.84 18.10
N THR A 95 11.79 -6.98 18.92
CA THR A 95 12.40 -7.38 20.19
C THR A 95 11.57 -6.85 21.33
N VAL A 96 11.13 -7.74 22.21
CA VAL A 96 10.34 -7.39 23.39
C VAL A 96 11.17 -7.63 24.63
N TRP A 97 11.18 -6.67 25.57
CA TRP A 97 11.94 -6.80 26.81
C TRP A 97 11.33 -6.05 27.98
N ALA A 98 11.76 -6.42 29.18
CA ALA A 98 11.47 -5.71 30.42
C ALA A 98 12.76 -5.37 31.17
N PRO A 99 13.11 -4.08 31.33
CA PRO A 99 14.33 -3.66 32.03
C PRO A 99 14.39 -4.15 33.48
N SER A 100 13.24 -4.28 34.15
CA SER A 100 13.15 -4.70 35.55
C SER A 100 13.56 -6.16 35.80
N THR A 101 13.50 -7.01 34.77
CA THR A 101 13.78 -8.45 34.87
C THR A 101 15.02 -8.86 34.08
N GLY A 102 15.48 -7.98 33.17
CA GLY A 102 16.60 -8.26 32.27
C GLY A 102 16.27 -9.32 31.21
N LYS A 103 15.01 -9.69 31.05
CA LYS A 103 14.54 -10.69 30.08
C LYS A 103 14.10 -10.05 28.77
N SER A 104 14.35 -10.75 27.67
CA SER A 104 13.96 -10.35 26.33
C SER A 104 13.79 -11.55 25.41
N TYR A 105 13.01 -11.38 24.35
CA TYR A 105 12.99 -12.26 23.18
C TYR A 105 12.90 -11.43 21.90
N THR A 106 13.27 -12.05 20.78
CA THR A 106 13.21 -11.44 19.46
C THR A 106 12.55 -12.41 18.50
N SER A 107 11.67 -11.91 17.64
CA SER A 107 11.07 -12.68 16.55
C SER A 107 11.10 -11.92 15.24
N ALA A 108 11.10 -12.67 14.14
CA ALA A 108 10.75 -12.10 12.83
C ALA A 108 9.31 -11.57 12.87
N SER A 109 9.07 -10.47 12.17
CA SER A 109 7.77 -9.79 12.06
C SER A 109 7.47 -9.36 10.60
N PRO A 110 7.70 -10.20 9.58
CA PRO A 110 7.46 -9.80 8.20
C PRO A 110 5.97 -9.52 7.96
N ALA A 111 5.68 -8.38 7.33
CA ALA A 111 4.32 -7.96 7.05
C ALA A 111 4.19 -7.18 5.75
N VAL A 112 2.94 -7.05 5.28
CA VAL A 112 2.53 -6.20 4.18
C VAL A 112 1.36 -5.34 4.63
N LEU A 113 1.48 -4.02 4.48
CA LEU A 113 0.41 -3.06 4.75
C LEU A 113 -0.19 -2.60 3.42
N HIS A 114 -1.49 -2.83 3.23
CA HIS A 114 -2.24 -2.30 2.10
C HIS A 114 -3.10 -1.14 2.57
N THR A 115 -2.81 0.06 2.11
CA THR A 115 -3.60 1.24 2.45
C THR A 115 -4.44 1.67 1.25
N THR A 116 -5.74 1.82 1.44
CA THR A 116 -6.66 2.38 0.45
C THR A 116 -7.15 3.73 0.91
N TYR A 117 -6.91 4.76 0.11
CA TYR A 117 -7.30 6.14 0.42
C TYR A 117 -8.69 6.41 -0.15
N THR A 118 -9.69 6.38 0.73
CA THR A 118 -11.11 6.37 0.34
C THR A 118 -11.58 7.70 -0.25
N ASN A 119 -10.94 8.81 0.13
CA ASN A 119 -11.24 10.16 -0.31
C ASN A 119 -9.94 10.94 -0.65
N GLY A 120 -8.99 10.24 -1.27
CA GLY A 120 -7.64 10.75 -1.52
C GLY A 120 -6.77 10.75 -0.26
N ALA A 121 -5.51 11.17 -0.40
CA ALA A 121 -4.52 11.05 0.66
C ALA A 121 -4.19 12.36 1.38
N ALA A 122 -4.97 13.43 1.23
CA ALA A 122 -4.68 14.68 1.93
C ALA A 122 -4.63 14.48 3.47
N ILE A 123 -3.83 15.28 4.19
CA ILE A 123 -3.78 15.21 5.66
C ILE A 123 -5.20 15.38 6.23
N GLY A 124 -5.59 14.47 7.13
CA GLY A 124 -6.92 14.37 7.71
C GLY A 124 -7.90 13.48 6.93
N SER A 125 -7.56 13.04 5.72
CA SER A 125 -8.37 12.08 4.95
C SER A 125 -8.39 10.70 5.59
N THR A 126 -9.51 10.00 5.42
CA THR A 126 -9.72 8.65 5.94
C THR A 126 -9.16 7.58 4.99
N ALA A 127 -8.51 6.59 5.57
CA ALA A 127 -7.98 5.45 4.85
C ALA A 127 -8.42 4.14 5.52
N ILE A 128 -8.42 3.07 4.74
CA ILE A 128 -8.55 1.70 5.24
C ILE A 128 -7.22 1.02 5.06
N ALA A 129 -6.63 0.57 6.17
CA ALA A 129 -5.33 -0.06 6.21
C ALA A 129 -5.49 -1.54 6.53
N THR A 130 -5.00 -2.43 5.67
CA THR A 130 -5.00 -3.88 5.89
C THR A 130 -3.58 -4.38 6.07
N LEU A 131 -3.23 -4.74 7.29
CA LEU A 131 -1.93 -5.32 7.63
C LEU A 131 -2.04 -6.85 7.58
N THR A 132 -1.17 -7.50 6.83
CA THR A 132 -1.12 -8.97 6.74
C THR A 132 0.29 -9.47 7.00
N GLY A 133 0.45 -10.47 7.86
CA GLY A 133 1.76 -11.06 8.13
C GLY A 133 1.89 -11.62 9.54
N LEU A 134 3.15 -11.78 9.95
CA LEU A 134 3.52 -12.13 11.32
C LEU A 134 3.85 -10.84 12.06
N LEU A 135 3.21 -10.59 13.19
CA LEU A 135 3.52 -9.46 14.06
C LEU A 135 4.53 -9.84 15.14
N GLU A 136 4.30 -10.98 15.77
CA GLU A 136 5.16 -11.42 16.88
C GLU A 136 5.09 -12.94 17.05
N LYS A 137 6.17 -13.53 17.57
CA LYS A 137 6.20 -14.93 17.94
C LYS A 137 7.00 -15.13 19.22
N ILE A 138 6.47 -15.94 20.13
CA ILE A 138 7.22 -16.48 21.27
C ILE A 138 7.40 -17.97 21.01
N ASP A 139 8.64 -18.40 20.75
CA ASP A 139 8.94 -19.78 20.37
C ASP A 139 8.42 -20.80 21.39
N GLY A 140 7.65 -21.77 20.91
CA GLY A 140 7.04 -22.81 21.73
C GLY A 140 5.86 -22.35 22.61
N VAL A 141 5.45 -21.09 22.49
CA VAL A 141 4.38 -20.50 23.31
C VAL A 141 3.21 -20.05 22.44
N ASP A 142 3.40 -19.04 21.60
CA ASP A 142 2.32 -18.49 20.76
C ASP A 142 2.84 -17.68 19.57
N MET A 143 1.95 -17.34 18.64
CA MET A 143 2.22 -16.36 17.59
C MET A 143 1.02 -15.44 17.39
N ASP A 144 1.32 -14.16 17.14
CA ASP A 144 0.36 -13.14 16.72
C ASP A 144 0.62 -12.82 15.25
N GLY A 145 -0.35 -13.12 14.41
CA GLY A 145 -0.26 -12.90 12.98
C GLY A 145 -1.57 -13.21 12.27
N GLY A 146 -1.65 -12.84 11.01
CA GLY A 146 -2.86 -12.98 10.21
C GLY A 146 -3.16 -11.70 9.45
N ARG A 147 -4.42 -11.30 9.44
CA ARG A 147 -4.93 -10.13 8.72
C ARG A 147 -5.66 -9.20 9.68
N PHE A 148 -5.22 -7.96 9.75
CA PHE A 148 -5.83 -6.88 10.52
C PHE A 148 -6.32 -5.80 9.57
N VAL A 149 -7.50 -5.25 9.86
CA VAL A 149 -8.07 -4.13 9.11
C VAL A 149 -8.32 -3.01 10.08
N PHE A 150 -7.77 -1.84 9.77
CA PHE A 150 -7.91 -0.64 10.57
C PHE A 150 -8.59 0.46 9.75
N GLU A 151 -9.41 1.25 10.43
CA GLU A 151 -9.62 2.64 10.04
C GLU A 151 -8.37 3.44 10.39
N ALA A 152 -7.94 4.29 9.47
CA ALA A 152 -6.75 5.12 9.62
C ALA A 152 -7.01 6.53 9.10
N VAL A 153 -6.17 7.47 9.51
CA VAL A 153 -6.19 8.85 9.03
C VAL A 153 -4.80 9.23 8.56
N VAL A 154 -4.71 9.95 7.44
CA VAL A 154 -3.45 10.52 6.98
C VAL A 154 -3.02 11.63 7.92
N ASP A 155 -1.82 11.55 8.47
CA ASP A 155 -1.28 12.52 9.42
C ASP A 155 -0.08 13.31 8.89
N GLY A 156 0.49 12.90 7.76
CA GLY A 156 1.64 13.56 7.17
C GLY A 156 2.11 12.90 5.88
N TYR A 157 3.30 13.31 5.44
CA TYR A 157 3.99 12.77 4.28
C TYR A 157 5.50 12.76 4.56
N ASP A 158 6.20 11.81 3.97
CA ASP A 158 7.66 11.86 3.90
C ASP A 158 8.17 12.85 2.83
N ALA A 159 9.49 12.95 2.68
CA ALA A 159 10.11 13.82 1.69
C ALA A 159 9.90 13.35 0.24
N ALA A 160 9.60 12.06 0.01
CA ALA A 160 9.33 11.48 -1.29
C ALA A 160 7.85 11.64 -1.71
N GLY A 161 6.97 12.02 -0.78
CA GLY A 161 5.53 12.18 -1.00
C GLY A 161 4.72 10.94 -0.67
N VAL A 162 5.28 9.98 0.09
CA VAL A 162 4.54 8.83 0.63
C VAL A 162 3.72 9.29 1.85
N PRO A 163 2.38 9.08 1.87
CA PRO A 163 1.54 9.43 3.00
C PRO A 163 1.86 8.62 4.27
N HIS A 164 1.92 9.28 5.42
CA HIS A 164 1.91 8.62 6.72
C HIS A 164 0.49 8.50 7.24
N ILE A 165 0.17 7.36 7.86
CA ILE A 165 -1.13 7.11 8.47
C ILE A 165 -1.01 6.77 9.95
N THR A 166 -1.97 7.24 10.73
CA THR A 166 -2.20 6.79 12.11
C THR A 166 -3.43 5.90 12.13
N PHE A 167 -3.30 4.71 12.73
CA PHE A 167 -4.45 3.82 12.97
C PHE A 167 -5.36 4.40 14.05
N VAL A 168 -6.66 4.46 13.76
CA VAL A 168 -7.70 5.02 14.64
C VAL A 168 -8.43 3.90 15.38
N GLN A 169 -8.90 2.90 14.63
CA GLN A 169 -9.72 1.83 15.16
C GLN A 169 -9.51 0.54 14.37
N GLU A 170 -9.50 -0.60 15.06
CA GLU A 170 -9.59 -1.90 14.41
C GLU A 170 -11.02 -2.20 13.95
N ILE A 171 -11.17 -2.53 12.68
CA ILE A 171 -12.43 -2.93 12.04
C ILE A 171 -12.62 -4.44 12.14
N SER A 172 -11.56 -5.22 11.89
CA SER A 172 -11.59 -6.68 11.95
C SER A 172 -10.19 -7.27 12.05
N SER A 173 -10.07 -8.44 12.67
CA SER A 173 -8.85 -9.23 12.71
C SER A 173 -9.16 -10.72 12.52
N VAL A 174 -8.27 -11.44 11.83
CA VAL A 174 -8.37 -12.89 11.55
C VAL A 174 -6.98 -13.53 11.56
N GLY A 175 -6.76 -14.58 12.35
CA GLY A 175 -5.48 -15.28 12.46
C GLY A 175 -5.28 -15.99 13.81
N PRO A 176 -4.13 -16.64 14.03
CA PRO A 176 -3.72 -17.09 15.37
C PRO A 176 -3.46 -15.89 16.31
N ASP A 177 -4.05 -16.00 17.50
CA ASP A 177 -4.18 -15.03 18.61
C ASP A 177 -4.99 -13.75 18.34
N LEU A 178 -6.32 -13.87 18.49
CA LEU A 178 -7.29 -12.77 18.38
C LEU A 178 -7.99 -12.60 19.72
N ASP A 179 -7.49 -11.69 20.54
CA ASP A 179 -8.30 -10.84 21.43
C ASP A 179 -7.44 -9.81 22.21
N ALA A 180 -6.10 -9.96 22.26
CA ALA A 180 -5.15 -8.89 22.64
C ALA A 180 -3.68 -9.34 22.51
N PHE A 181 -2.98 -8.99 21.43
CA PHE A 181 -1.50 -8.94 21.29
C PHE A 181 -0.69 -9.82 22.26
N ILE A 182 -0.52 -11.14 22.05
CA ILE A 182 0.29 -12.05 22.90
C ILE A 182 0.27 -11.61 24.37
N GLY A 183 -0.93 -11.42 24.94
CA GLY A 183 -1.12 -10.59 26.13
C GLY A 183 -0.34 -11.09 27.33
N ILE A 184 -0.89 -12.08 28.04
CA ILE A 184 -0.27 -12.62 29.26
C ILE A 184 0.95 -13.50 28.95
N GLN A 185 1.02 -14.11 27.76
CA GLN A 185 2.19 -14.91 27.38
C GLN A 185 3.43 -14.03 27.29
N ARG A 186 3.32 -12.79 26.79
CA ARG A 186 4.42 -11.82 26.80
C ARG A 186 4.89 -11.56 28.23
N CYS A 187 3.96 -11.41 29.18
CA CYS A 187 4.32 -11.23 30.59
C CYS A 187 5.13 -12.41 31.13
N ALA A 188 4.77 -13.65 30.80
CA ALA A 188 5.54 -14.82 31.23
C ALA A 188 6.94 -14.87 30.57
N ALA A 189 7.05 -14.47 29.31
CA ALA A 189 8.32 -14.48 28.57
C ALA A 189 9.31 -13.41 29.03
N VAL A 190 8.82 -12.28 29.56
CA VAL A 190 9.67 -11.17 30.05
C VAL A 190 9.64 -10.96 31.56
N ARG A 191 9.03 -11.87 32.34
CA ARG A 191 9.05 -11.81 33.80
C ARG A 191 10.33 -12.40 34.40
#